data_AF-A0A1E3IIL5-F1
#
_entry.id   AF-A0A1E3IIL5-F1
#
_cell.length_a   1.000
_cell.length_b   1.000
_cell.length_c   1.000
_cell.angle_alpha   90.00
_cell.angle_beta   90.00
_cell.angle_gamma   90.00
#
_symmetry.space_group_name_H-M   'P 1'
#
loop_
_entity.id
_entity.type
_entity.pdbx_description
1 polymer ?
#
loop_
_entity_poly.entity_id
_entity_poly.type
_entity_poly.pdbx_seq_one_letter_code
_entity_poly.pdbx_strand_id
1 'polypeptide(L)'
;MSSLNIFVTTWNTGLQGSQAQHQDLSSWLLPVLHNATNPELPVGIVPDIYAVGVQELVPMHLALAGLTGPVLYVLTQRIQSILSDHATSLSSEKTSERYSLVARVAHVGNALWVFSRDKTLEGRLGKPSTAKTGLAWFGMGNKGAVGIRLPIRRGSVGGWENLTFVNTHLAAHDFNIARRNAQYRDILSSLVFDINDPLTTPQQIFDTSHLFFIGDLNYRLSKQPPLEALRENNMSDDALSVEKARMIMFEDDTLREQQKQGNVFGGLREGDVTRFAPTYKRIVGKIEGYSEKRVPGWTDRILLASHTDPPYLFSTQTLSNPVPPDEPTTTCILRFDSTPGIVISDHKPVHALFSLPAVKHEAPSAHMAPILPPAPVPHSPRPFAKQREMLIIRRIIGTLMDKMIGWPWCFFVLLGHGNSQAGMGVSAFLAMVWGVWWSGVMNG
;
A
#
# COMPACT_ATOMS: atom_id res chain seq x y z
N MET A 1 -26.66 2.48 -12.92
CA MET A 1 -26.25 2.63 -11.50
C MET A 1 -25.15 3.67 -11.42
N SER A 2 -25.03 4.37 -10.30
CA SER A 2 -24.01 5.40 -10.08
C SER A 2 -22.59 4.83 -10.12
N SER A 3 -21.61 5.71 -10.29
CA SER A 3 -20.19 5.39 -10.11
C SER A 3 -19.91 4.81 -8.71
N LEU A 4 -18.85 4.03 -8.60
CA LEU A 4 -18.36 3.49 -7.32
C LEU A 4 -17.09 4.25 -6.93
N ASN A 5 -17.12 4.91 -5.77
CA ASN A 5 -16.00 5.70 -5.30
C ASN A 5 -15.13 4.89 -4.33
N ILE A 6 -13.83 4.86 -4.56
CA ILE A 6 -12.89 4.05 -3.78
C ILE A 6 -11.77 4.96 -3.28
N PHE A 7 -11.63 5.05 -1.97
CA PHE A 7 -10.49 5.69 -1.34
C PHE A 7 -9.41 4.64 -1.06
N VAL A 8 -8.19 4.91 -1.50
CA VAL A 8 -7.05 4.03 -1.28
C VAL A 8 -5.93 4.84 -0.64
N THR A 9 -5.28 4.29 0.38
CA THR A 9 -4.15 4.95 1.03
C THR A 9 -3.07 3.97 1.44
N THR A 10 -1.82 4.44 1.42
CA THR A 10 -0.66 3.71 1.91
C THR A 10 0.18 4.58 2.85
N TRP A 11 0.70 3.96 3.91
CA TRP A 11 1.63 4.63 4.81
C TRP A 11 2.62 3.67 5.46
N ASN A 12 3.92 3.91 5.28
CA ASN A 12 4.94 3.29 6.10
C ASN A 12 5.02 4.02 7.46
N THR A 13 4.64 3.35 8.54
CA THR A 13 4.58 3.97 9.88
C THR A 13 5.93 4.02 10.60
N GLY A 14 7.02 3.58 9.98
CA GLY A 14 8.37 3.69 10.55
C GLY A 14 8.54 2.98 11.89
N LEU A 15 7.86 1.84 12.08
CA LEU A 15 7.77 1.08 13.33
C LEU A 15 7.02 1.78 14.47
N GLN A 16 6.39 2.93 14.19
CA GLN A 16 5.61 3.72 15.14
C GLN A 16 4.10 3.48 15.03
N GLY A 17 3.63 2.48 14.28
CA GLY A 17 2.19 2.24 14.12
C GLY A 17 1.46 1.87 15.42
N SER A 18 2.18 1.42 16.47
CA SER A 18 1.61 1.34 17.83
C SER A 18 1.35 2.73 18.43
N GLN A 19 2.19 3.73 18.14
CA GLN A 19 1.96 5.12 18.54
C GLN A 19 0.84 5.79 17.73
N ALA A 20 0.55 5.29 16.52
CA ALA A 20 -0.61 5.72 15.74
C ALA A 20 -1.94 5.48 16.48
N GLN A 21 -1.97 4.64 17.53
CA GLN A 21 -3.13 4.48 18.42
C GLN A 21 -3.50 5.77 19.18
N HIS A 22 -2.54 6.67 19.41
CA HIS A 22 -2.74 7.90 20.17
C HIS A 22 -2.97 9.14 19.28
N GLN A 23 -2.76 9.03 17.97
CA GLN A 23 -2.85 10.17 17.04
C GLN A 23 -4.17 10.25 16.35
N ASP A 24 -4.66 11.45 16.06
CA ASP A 24 -5.81 11.61 15.20
C ASP A 24 -5.51 11.12 13.76
N LEU A 25 -6.11 9.98 13.39
CA LEU A 25 -5.98 9.39 12.06
C LEU A 25 -6.88 10.09 11.03
N SER A 26 -7.75 11.01 11.45
CA SER A 26 -8.70 11.67 10.56
C SER A 26 -8.00 12.47 9.48
N SER A 27 -6.89 13.13 9.80
CA SER A 27 -6.05 13.84 8.82
C SER A 27 -5.45 12.94 7.73
N TRP A 28 -5.29 11.64 8.01
CA TRP A 28 -4.80 10.64 7.06
C TRP A 28 -5.91 9.91 6.31
N LEU A 29 -6.98 9.53 7.01
CA LEU A 29 -8.08 8.72 6.46
C LEU A 29 -9.12 9.58 5.73
N LEU A 30 -9.23 10.85 6.09
CA LEU A 30 -10.18 11.81 5.54
C LEU A 30 -9.54 13.07 4.88
N PRO A 31 -8.32 13.03 4.31
CA PRO A 31 -7.62 14.22 3.80
C PRO A 31 -8.32 14.83 2.59
N VAL A 32 -8.97 13.97 1.80
CA VAL A 32 -9.74 14.37 0.61
C VAL A 32 -11.09 15.00 0.99
N LEU A 33 -11.51 14.92 2.26
CA LEU A 33 -12.83 15.38 2.72
C LEU A 33 -12.76 16.47 3.79
N HIS A 34 -11.62 16.65 4.46
CA HIS A 34 -11.40 17.74 5.40
C HIS A 34 -11.19 19.10 4.71
N ASN A 35 -10.67 19.11 3.48
CA ASN A 35 -10.51 20.34 2.68
C ASN A 35 -11.81 20.71 1.94
N ALA A 36 -12.92 20.87 2.68
CA ALA A 36 -14.18 21.41 2.17
C ALA A 36 -14.08 22.84 1.59
N THR A 37 -12.90 23.46 1.69
CA THR A 37 -12.54 24.74 1.08
C THR A 37 -11.80 24.63 -0.25
N ASN A 38 -11.46 23.43 -0.73
CA ASN A 38 -10.78 23.27 -2.01
C ASN A 38 -11.81 23.15 -3.16
N PRO A 39 -11.89 24.14 -4.08
CA PRO A 39 -12.88 24.17 -5.16
C PRO A 39 -12.73 23.04 -6.20
N GLU A 40 -11.63 22.28 -6.18
CA GLU A 40 -11.42 21.13 -7.09
C GLU A 40 -12.15 19.84 -6.68
N LEU A 41 -12.68 19.77 -5.45
CA LEU A 41 -13.45 18.61 -5.00
C LEU A 41 -14.94 18.86 -5.22
N PRO A 42 -15.69 17.91 -5.80
CA PRO A 42 -17.14 17.91 -5.65
C PRO A 42 -17.42 17.79 -4.16
N VAL A 43 -17.94 18.86 -3.56
CA VAL A 43 -18.34 18.93 -2.16
C VAL A 43 -19.16 17.66 -1.84
N GLY A 44 -18.68 16.82 -0.92
CA GLY A 44 -19.48 15.71 -0.35
C GLY A 44 -19.34 14.31 -0.97
N ILE A 45 -18.27 13.97 -1.69
CA ILE A 45 -18.05 12.56 -2.10
C ILE A 45 -17.63 11.70 -0.90
N VAL A 46 -18.59 10.97 -0.31
CA VAL A 46 -18.29 9.93 0.68
C VAL A 46 -17.98 8.62 -0.07
N PRO A 47 -16.76 8.04 0.08
CA PRO A 47 -16.38 6.82 -0.63
C PRO A 47 -17.31 5.63 -0.34
N ASP A 48 -17.39 4.67 -1.23
CA ASP A 48 -18.11 3.41 -1.00
C ASP A 48 -17.18 2.36 -0.37
N ILE A 49 -15.90 2.43 -0.70
CA ILE A 49 -14.87 1.51 -0.23
C ILE A 49 -13.65 2.31 0.24
N TYR A 50 -13.10 1.89 1.39
CA TYR A 50 -11.78 2.30 1.85
C TYR A 50 -10.82 1.12 1.80
N ALA A 51 -9.68 1.28 1.16
CA ALA A 51 -8.55 0.36 1.22
C ALA A 51 -7.35 1.04 1.89
N VAL A 52 -6.94 0.53 3.05
CA VAL A 52 -5.91 1.14 3.90
C VAL A 52 -4.73 0.20 4.00
N GLY A 53 -3.59 0.57 3.41
CA GLY A 53 -2.33 -0.17 3.47
C GLY A 53 -1.35 0.47 4.45
N VAL A 54 -0.71 -0.35 5.29
CA VAL A 54 0.35 0.10 6.21
C VAL A 54 1.57 -0.81 6.10
N GLN A 55 2.77 -0.23 6.17
CA GLN A 55 4.03 -0.95 6.32
C GLN A 55 4.72 -0.54 7.63
N GLU A 56 5.60 -1.40 8.14
CA GLU A 56 6.31 -1.17 9.41
C GLU A 56 5.35 -0.84 10.57
N LEU A 57 4.23 -1.57 10.66
CA LEU A 57 3.16 -1.29 11.62
C LEU A 57 3.60 -1.33 13.09
N VAL A 58 4.49 -2.27 13.44
CA VAL A 58 4.96 -2.46 14.82
C VAL A 58 6.46 -2.68 14.82
N PRO A 59 7.14 -2.48 15.97
CA PRO A 59 8.55 -2.81 16.12
C PRO A 59 8.92 -4.19 15.57
N MET A 60 10.07 -4.27 14.90
CA MET A 60 10.47 -5.45 14.12
C MET A 60 10.45 -6.75 14.94
N HIS A 61 10.89 -6.71 16.19
CA HIS A 61 10.88 -7.89 17.08
C HIS A 61 9.45 -8.43 17.29
N LEU A 62 8.48 -7.56 17.58
CA LEU A 62 7.07 -7.95 17.71
C LEU A 62 6.49 -8.44 16.39
N ALA A 63 6.84 -7.78 15.29
CA ALA A 63 6.37 -8.14 13.95
C ALA A 63 6.82 -9.55 13.57
N LEU A 64 8.11 -9.85 13.75
CA LEU A 64 8.72 -11.16 13.44
C LEU A 64 8.27 -12.25 14.41
N ALA A 65 8.01 -11.92 15.68
CA ALA A 65 7.44 -12.85 16.65
C ALA A 65 5.96 -13.20 16.36
N GLY A 66 5.30 -12.47 15.47
CA GLY A 66 3.88 -12.65 15.14
C GLY A 66 2.93 -11.99 16.14
N LEU A 67 3.40 -10.98 16.87
CA LEU A 67 2.66 -10.29 17.94
C LEU A 67 1.95 -9.01 17.46
N THR A 68 1.52 -8.98 16.19
CA THR A 68 0.85 -7.81 15.58
C THR A 68 -0.66 -7.76 15.83
N GLY A 69 -1.27 -8.88 16.25
CA GLY A 69 -2.72 -9.06 16.38
C GLY A 69 -3.45 -7.99 17.22
N PRO A 70 -2.98 -7.65 18.44
CA PRO A 70 -3.64 -6.65 19.27
C PRO A 70 -3.69 -5.27 18.62
N VAL A 71 -2.57 -4.81 18.03
CA VAL A 71 -2.49 -3.53 17.32
C VAL A 71 -3.44 -3.51 16.12
N LEU A 72 -3.47 -4.60 15.36
CA LEU A 72 -4.40 -4.74 14.23
C LEU A 72 -5.86 -4.63 14.68
N TYR A 73 -6.24 -5.28 15.79
CA TYR A 73 -7.60 -5.23 16.32
C TYR A 73 -8.02 -3.81 16.72
N VAL A 74 -7.20 -3.13 17.52
CA VAL A 74 -7.48 -1.76 17.98
C VAL A 74 -7.60 -0.80 16.80
N LEU A 75 -6.66 -0.85 15.84
CA LEU A 75 -6.71 0.00 14.66
C LEU A 75 -7.91 -0.29 13.77
N THR A 76 -8.34 -1.55 13.67
CA THR A 76 -9.55 -1.91 12.91
C THR A 76 -10.77 -1.20 13.47
N GLN A 77 -11.00 -1.28 14.78
CA GLN A 77 -12.15 -0.64 15.43
C GLN A 77 -12.08 0.88 15.28
N ARG A 78 -10.89 1.44 15.45
CA ARG A 78 -10.67 2.88 15.36
C ARG A 78 -10.90 3.43 13.96
N ILE A 79 -10.34 2.79 12.93
CA ILE A 79 -10.57 3.17 11.53
C ILE A 79 -12.06 3.07 11.23
N GLN A 80 -12.72 1.97 11.61
CA GLN A 80 -14.15 1.80 11.37
C GLN A 80 -15.00 2.90 12.02
N SER A 81 -14.69 3.29 13.27
CA SER A 81 -15.36 4.39 13.95
C SER A 81 -15.18 5.69 13.19
N ILE A 82 -13.93 6.10 12.92
CA ILE A 82 -13.62 7.36 12.21
C ILE A 82 -14.35 7.45 10.88
N LEU A 83 -14.35 6.36 10.09
CA LEU A 83 -15.04 6.34 8.80
C LEU A 83 -16.57 6.45 8.94
N SER A 84 -17.16 5.76 9.92
CA SER A 84 -18.61 5.77 10.16
C SER A 84 -19.09 7.12 10.71
N ASP A 85 -18.36 7.67 11.67
CA ASP A 85 -18.65 8.98 12.26
C ASP A 85 -18.56 10.07 11.19
N HIS A 86 -17.57 9.98 10.31
CA HIS A 86 -17.42 10.93 9.21
C HIS A 86 -18.53 10.82 8.16
N ALA A 87 -18.87 9.61 7.70
CA ALA A 87 -19.99 9.46 6.77
C ALA A 87 -21.31 9.93 7.37
N THR A 88 -21.52 9.70 8.67
CA THR A 88 -22.69 10.23 9.39
C THR A 88 -22.68 11.76 9.39
N SER A 89 -21.52 12.39 9.62
CA SER A 89 -21.39 13.85 9.63
C SER A 89 -21.68 14.52 8.27
N LEU A 90 -21.46 13.78 7.18
CA LEU A 90 -21.74 14.24 5.81
C LEU A 90 -23.13 13.82 5.28
N SER A 91 -23.88 13.02 6.04
CA SER A 91 -25.22 12.59 5.64
C SER A 91 -26.19 13.78 5.65
N SER A 92 -26.73 14.13 4.48
CA SER A 92 -27.72 15.21 4.31
C SER A 92 -28.97 15.00 5.16
N GLU A 93 -29.34 13.75 5.38
CA GLU A 93 -30.51 13.34 6.17
C GLU A 93 -30.20 13.23 7.67
N LYS A 94 -28.95 13.48 8.09
CA LYS A 94 -28.44 13.23 9.46
C LYS A 94 -28.67 11.79 9.93
N THR A 95 -28.80 10.85 9.00
CA THR A 95 -28.94 9.42 9.29
C THR A 95 -27.57 8.85 9.64
N SER A 96 -27.54 7.97 10.64
CA SER A 96 -26.32 7.25 11.00
C SER A 96 -25.88 6.38 9.82
N GLU A 97 -24.63 6.54 9.44
CA GLU A 97 -23.98 5.78 8.38
C GLU A 97 -22.85 4.94 8.95
N ARG A 98 -22.71 3.73 8.42
CA ARG A 98 -21.78 2.74 8.95
C ARG A 98 -20.86 2.22 7.85
N TYR A 99 -19.58 2.11 8.21
CA TYR A 99 -18.64 1.24 7.52
C TYR A 99 -18.47 -0.06 8.27
N SER A 100 -18.35 -1.14 7.51
CA SER A 100 -18.05 -2.47 8.03
C SER A 100 -16.74 -2.97 7.46
N LEU A 101 -15.95 -3.65 8.30
CA LEU A 101 -14.75 -4.35 7.84
C LEU A 101 -15.17 -5.48 6.88
N VAL A 102 -14.71 -5.42 5.63
CA VAL A 102 -14.86 -6.49 4.65
C VAL A 102 -13.81 -7.57 4.88
N ALA A 103 -12.54 -7.17 4.92
CA ALA A 103 -11.43 -8.07 5.16
C ALA A 103 -10.21 -7.33 5.69
N ARG A 104 -9.37 -8.07 6.43
CA ARG A 104 -8.07 -7.63 6.91
C ARG A 104 -7.06 -8.73 6.71
N VAL A 105 -5.89 -8.40 6.19
CA VAL A 105 -4.76 -9.31 6.05
C VAL A 105 -3.49 -8.64 6.54
N ALA A 106 -2.59 -9.41 7.16
CA ALA A 106 -1.30 -8.92 7.57
C ALA A 106 -0.23 -10.02 7.42
N HIS A 107 1.01 -9.56 7.19
CA HIS A 107 2.20 -10.38 7.20
C HIS A 107 3.33 -9.57 7.83
N VAL A 108 3.77 -9.98 9.03
CA VAL A 108 4.74 -9.23 9.85
C VAL A 108 4.21 -7.80 10.06
N GLY A 109 4.92 -6.77 9.64
CA GLY A 109 4.53 -5.37 9.79
C GLY A 109 3.79 -4.78 8.58
N ASN A 110 3.49 -5.58 7.55
CA ASN A 110 2.73 -5.17 6.37
C ASN A 110 1.26 -5.59 6.53
N ALA A 111 0.33 -4.63 6.51
CA ALA A 111 -1.09 -4.86 6.77
C ALA A 111 -1.97 -4.14 5.74
N LEU A 112 -3.14 -4.72 5.45
CA LEU A 112 -4.13 -4.16 4.54
C LEU A 112 -5.53 -4.40 5.11
N TRP A 113 -6.34 -3.34 5.12
CA TRP A 113 -7.75 -3.38 5.46
C TRP A 113 -8.58 -2.94 4.26
N VAL A 114 -9.75 -3.56 4.09
CA VAL A 114 -10.81 -3.07 3.20
C VAL A 114 -12.09 -2.90 4.02
N PHE A 115 -12.66 -1.71 3.98
CA PHE A 115 -13.95 -1.37 4.58
C PHE A 115 -14.95 -0.98 3.49
N SER A 116 -16.22 -1.30 3.70
CA SER A 116 -17.32 -0.93 2.79
C SER A 116 -18.37 -0.12 3.53
N ARG A 117 -18.98 0.83 2.83
CA ARG A 117 -20.13 1.59 3.31
C ARG A 117 -21.40 0.76 3.17
N ASP A 118 -22.07 0.49 4.29
CA ASP A 118 -23.23 -0.41 4.30
C ASP A 118 -24.37 0.14 3.42
N LYS A 119 -24.62 1.45 3.50
CA LYS A 119 -25.67 2.16 2.75
C LYS A 119 -25.61 1.93 1.23
N THR A 120 -24.42 1.71 0.66
CA THR A 120 -24.26 1.57 -0.80
C THR A 120 -23.95 0.15 -1.24
N LEU A 121 -23.40 -0.69 -0.35
CA LEU A 121 -22.85 -2.00 -0.71
C LEU A 121 -23.45 -3.21 0.03
N GLU A 122 -24.38 -3.00 0.97
CA GLU A 122 -25.06 -4.10 1.65
C GLU A 122 -25.74 -5.05 0.65
N GLY A 123 -25.52 -6.36 0.83
CA GLY A 123 -26.05 -7.40 -0.07
C GLY A 123 -25.44 -7.41 -1.48
N ARG A 124 -24.38 -6.65 -1.74
CA ARG A 124 -23.69 -6.58 -3.05
C ARG A 124 -22.28 -7.17 -3.03
N LEU A 125 -21.73 -7.48 -1.87
CA LEU A 125 -20.39 -8.04 -1.72
C LEU A 125 -20.41 -9.56 -1.79
N GLY A 126 -19.47 -10.13 -2.54
CA GLY A 126 -19.15 -11.56 -2.47
C GLY A 126 -18.18 -11.88 -1.33
N LYS A 127 -17.85 -13.16 -1.17
CA LYS A 127 -16.88 -13.62 -0.17
C LYS A 127 -15.47 -13.08 -0.54
N PRO A 128 -14.83 -12.26 0.31
CA PRO A 128 -13.48 -11.81 0.02
C PRO A 128 -12.47 -12.94 0.21
N SER A 129 -11.40 -12.92 -0.58
CA SER A 129 -10.24 -13.81 -0.40
C SER A 129 -8.98 -13.00 -0.11
N THR A 130 -8.01 -13.64 0.55
CA THR A 130 -6.76 -12.96 0.96
C THR A 130 -5.54 -13.77 0.54
N ALA A 131 -4.46 -13.06 0.25
CA ALA A 131 -3.18 -13.65 -0.11
C ALA A 131 -2.03 -12.96 0.64
N LYS A 132 -0.93 -13.67 0.86
CA LYS A 132 0.30 -13.11 1.41
C LYS A 132 1.54 -13.86 0.93
N THR A 133 2.61 -13.11 0.71
CA THR A 133 3.93 -13.64 0.35
C THR A 133 5.05 -12.82 1.00
N GLY A 134 6.04 -13.50 1.56
CA GLY A 134 7.29 -12.89 2.01
C GLY A 134 8.33 -12.86 0.90
N LEU A 135 9.09 -11.77 0.83
CA LEU A 135 10.01 -11.39 -0.25
C LEU A 135 11.45 -11.20 0.24
N ALA A 136 11.68 -11.38 1.54
CA ALA A 136 13.03 -11.47 2.08
C ALA A 136 13.57 -12.90 1.98
N TRP A 137 14.74 -13.14 2.57
CA TRP A 137 15.42 -14.44 2.54
C TRP A 137 14.47 -15.56 2.94
N PHE A 138 14.46 -16.63 2.15
CA PHE A 138 13.61 -17.82 2.38
C PHE A 138 12.10 -17.55 2.54
N GLY A 139 11.61 -16.40 2.08
CA GLY A 139 10.19 -16.03 2.21
C GLY A 139 9.81 -15.37 3.54
N MET A 140 10.79 -14.85 4.29
CA MET A 140 10.54 -13.98 5.46
C MET A 140 9.69 -12.75 5.11
N GLY A 141 8.88 -12.30 6.07
CA GLY A 141 7.79 -11.35 5.83
C GLY A 141 8.11 -9.86 6.05
N ASN A 142 9.30 -9.50 6.53
CA ASN A 142 9.67 -8.09 6.76
C ASN A 142 9.69 -7.24 5.48
N LYS A 143 9.87 -7.90 4.33
CA LYS A 143 9.55 -7.38 2.99
C LYS A 143 8.56 -8.37 2.38
N GLY A 144 7.53 -7.87 1.72
CA GLY A 144 6.41 -8.74 1.37
C GLY A 144 5.30 -8.03 0.64
N ALA A 145 4.31 -8.82 0.26
CA ALA A 145 3.03 -8.33 -0.23
C ALA A 145 1.89 -9.06 0.49
N VAL A 146 0.82 -8.32 0.76
CA VAL A 146 -0.47 -8.84 1.20
C VAL A 146 -1.55 -8.36 0.23
N GLY A 147 -2.57 -9.18 0.00
CA GLY A 147 -3.63 -8.85 -0.95
C GLY A 147 -5.01 -9.22 -0.43
N ILE A 148 -6.01 -8.43 -0.81
CA ILE A 148 -7.43 -8.69 -0.61
C ILE A 148 -8.12 -8.62 -1.96
N ARG A 149 -8.87 -9.67 -2.31
CA ARG A 149 -9.77 -9.70 -3.45
C ARG A 149 -11.21 -9.62 -2.96
N LEU A 150 -11.99 -8.72 -3.54
CA LEU A 150 -13.37 -8.46 -3.20
C LEU A 150 -14.24 -8.54 -4.47
N PRO A 151 -15.01 -9.62 -4.63
CA PRO A 151 -16.07 -9.65 -5.62
C PRO A 151 -17.19 -8.68 -5.23
N ILE A 152 -17.70 -7.92 -6.20
CA ILE A 152 -18.76 -6.93 -6.00
C ILE A 152 -19.76 -6.98 -7.15
N ARG A 153 -21.06 -6.98 -6.83
CA ARG A 153 -22.14 -6.86 -7.80
C ARG A 153 -22.54 -5.39 -7.95
N ARG A 154 -22.35 -4.82 -9.14
CA ARG A 154 -22.64 -3.40 -9.42
C ARG A 154 -23.69 -3.17 -10.52
N GLY A 155 -24.09 -4.21 -11.25
CA GLY A 155 -25.21 -4.14 -12.20
C GLY A 155 -26.57 -4.37 -11.52
N SER A 156 -27.65 -3.94 -12.19
CA SER A 156 -29.03 -4.25 -11.76
C SER A 156 -29.37 -5.72 -11.97
N VAL A 157 -28.89 -6.31 -13.07
CA VAL A 157 -28.99 -7.73 -13.40
C VAL A 157 -27.57 -8.24 -13.67
N GLY A 158 -26.94 -8.84 -12.65
CA GLY A 158 -25.53 -9.24 -12.74
C GLY A 158 -24.57 -8.06 -12.64
N GLY A 159 -23.56 -8.03 -13.51
CA GLY A 159 -22.51 -7.01 -13.48
C GLY A 159 -21.56 -7.18 -12.32
N TRP A 160 -21.11 -8.42 -12.09
CA TRP A 160 -20.07 -8.73 -11.12
C TRP A 160 -18.69 -8.27 -11.60
N GLU A 161 -17.94 -7.63 -10.71
CA GLU A 161 -16.54 -7.24 -10.89
C GLU A 161 -15.71 -7.78 -9.72
N ASN A 162 -14.41 -8.00 -9.96
CA ASN A 162 -13.45 -8.31 -8.91
C ASN A 162 -12.55 -7.09 -8.67
N LEU A 163 -12.51 -6.61 -7.42
CA LEU A 163 -11.59 -5.58 -6.97
C LEU A 163 -10.44 -6.27 -6.22
N THR A 164 -9.20 -6.11 -6.69
CA THR A 164 -8.02 -6.64 -6.00
C THR A 164 -7.17 -5.49 -5.47
N PHE A 165 -6.92 -5.49 -4.17
CA PHE A 165 -6.05 -4.54 -3.49
C PHE A 165 -4.78 -5.28 -3.03
N VAL A 166 -3.62 -4.74 -3.36
CA VAL A 166 -2.31 -5.32 -2.99
C VAL A 166 -1.51 -4.26 -2.27
N ASN A 167 -1.11 -4.53 -1.02
CA ASN A 167 -0.20 -3.69 -0.26
C ASN A 167 1.19 -4.33 -0.15
N THR A 168 2.23 -3.55 -0.45
CA THR A 168 3.60 -4.06 -0.57
C THR A 168 4.62 -3.27 0.23
N HIS A 169 5.71 -3.96 0.55
CA HIS A 169 6.91 -3.36 1.11
C HIS A 169 8.12 -4.00 0.43
N LEU A 170 8.69 -3.28 -0.54
CA LEU A 170 9.80 -3.76 -1.37
C LEU A 170 11.17 -3.42 -0.76
N ALA A 171 12.23 -3.99 -1.32
CA ALA A 171 13.60 -3.85 -0.83
C ALA A 171 14.05 -2.39 -0.72
N ALA A 172 14.50 -2.02 0.48
CA ALA A 172 15.04 -0.71 0.79
C ALA A 172 16.45 -0.52 0.19
N HIS A 173 16.98 0.69 0.37
CA HIS A 173 18.27 1.18 -0.13
C HIS A 173 18.29 1.51 -1.62
N ASP A 174 19.04 2.56 -1.94
CA ASP A 174 18.97 3.26 -3.22
C ASP A 174 19.42 2.34 -4.37
N PHE A 175 20.51 1.59 -4.15
CA PHE A 175 21.10 0.65 -5.10
C PHE A 175 20.27 -0.62 -5.39
N ASN A 176 19.22 -0.93 -4.62
CA ASN A 176 18.48 -2.20 -4.73
C ASN A 176 17.40 -2.23 -5.83
N ILE A 177 17.58 -1.49 -6.94
CA ILE A 177 16.62 -1.42 -8.05
C ILE A 177 16.33 -2.81 -8.63
N ALA A 178 17.37 -3.56 -8.99
CA ALA A 178 17.23 -4.90 -9.56
C ALA A 178 16.49 -5.85 -8.61
N ARG A 179 16.73 -5.72 -7.29
CA ARG A 179 16.05 -6.50 -6.26
C ARG A 179 14.56 -6.14 -6.16
N ARG A 180 14.20 -4.85 -6.22
CA ARG A 180 12.80 -4.42 -6.27
C ARG A 180 12.08 -4.97 -7.50
N ASN A 181 12.70 -4.92 -8.67
CA ASN A 181 12.15 -5.48 -9.90
C ASN A 181 11.93 -7.01 -9.79
N ALA A 182 12.91 -7.72 -9.22
CA ALA A 182 12.79 -9.16 -8.98
C ALA A 182 11.68 -9.49 -7.97
N GLN A 183 11.53 -8.68 -6.92
CA GLN A 183 10.45 -8.82 -5.94
C GLN A 183 9.07 -8.56 -6.56
N TYR A 184 8.93 -7.56 -7.44
CA TYR A 184 7.71 -7.37 -8.20
C TYR A 184 7.36 -8.62 -9.02
N ARG A 185 8.31 -9.16 -9.80
CA ARG A 185 8.11 -10.40 -10.56
C ARG A 185 7.75 -11.58 -9.66
N ASP A 186 8.36 -11.69 -8.49
CA ASP A 186 8.04 -12.74 -7.51
C ASP A 186 6.59 -12.61 -7.02
N ILE A 187 6.15 -11.40 -6.66
CA ILE A 187 4.75 -11.10 -6.27
C ILE A 187 3.78 -11.58 -7.35
N LEU A 188 4.06 -11.32 -8.64
CA LEU A 188 3.18 -11.76 -9.73
C LEU A 188 2.92 -13.27 -9.67
N SER A 189 3.97 -14.05 -9.43
CA SER A 189 3.91 -15.52 -9.40
C SER A 189 3.52 -16.12 -8.04
N SER A 190 3.63 -15.37 -6.94
CA SER A 190 3.52 -15.91 -5.57
C SER A 190 2.43 -15.32 -4.70
N LEU A 191 1.89 -14.15 -5.03
CA LEU A 191 0.71 -13.60 -4.37
C LEU A 191 -0.56 -14.16 -5.03
N VAL A 192 -0.86 -15.40 -4.67
CA VAL A 192 -1.97 -16.19 -5.24
C VAL A 192 -3.09 -16.32 -4.21
N PHE A 193 -4.32 -16.09 -4.65
CA PHE A 193 -5.54 -16.21 -3.83
C PHE A 193 -6.04 -17.65 -3.78
N ASP A 194 -6.78 -17.98 -2.72
CA ASP A 194 -7.50 -19.24 -2.53
C ASP A 194 -6.64 -20.52 -2.58
N ILE A 195 -5.32 -20.41 -2.36
CA ILE A 195 -4.36 -21.53 -2.37
C ILE A 195 -4.60 -22.62 -1.32
N ASN A 196 -5.57 -22.46 -0.42
CA ASN A 196 -5.89 -23.45 0.60
C ASN A 196 -6.98 -24.43 0.15
N ASP A 197 -7.68 -24.12 -0.94
CA ASP A 197 -8.70 -24.99 -1.51
C ASP A 197 -8.12 -25.73 -2.73
N PRO A 198 -8.00 -27.07 -2.70
CA PRO A 198 -7.56 -27.83 -3.87
C PRO A 198 -8.52 -27.79 -5.06
N LEU A 199 -9.76 -27.39 -4.84
CA LEU A 199 -10.80 -27.37 -5.88
C LEU A 199 -10.87 -26.03 -6.61
N THR A 200 -10.15 -25.00 -6.14
CA THR A 200 -10.13 -23.69 -6.78
C THR A 200 -8.97 -23.57 -7.76
N THR A 201 -9.23 -22.85 -8.87
CA THR A 201 -8.15 -22.45 -9.77
C THR A 201 -7.35 -21.35 -9.10
N PRO A 202 -6.00 -21.46 -9.03
CA PRO A 202 -5.14 -20.40 -8.52
C PRO A 202 -5.40 -19.10 -9.26
N GLN A 203 -5.72 -18.03 -8.52
CA GLN A 203 -5.90 -16.71 -9.12
C GLN A 203 -4.77 -15.77 -8.71
N GLN A 204 -4.12 -15.17 -9.71
CA GLN A 204 -3.06 -14.18 -9.55
C GLN A 204 -3.64 -12.76 -9.51
N ILE A 205 -2.82 -11.78 -9.13
CA ILE A 205 -3.29 -10.41 -8.86
C ILE A 205 -3.94 -9.72 -10.07
N PHE A 206 -3.59 -10.11 -11.29
CA PHE A 206 -4.14 -9.55 -12.53
C PHE A 206 -5.41 -10.25 -13.02
N ASP A 207 -5.80 -11.38 -12.42
CA ASP A 207 -7.05 -12.09 -12.71
C ASP A 207 -8.23 -11.38 -12.01
N THR A 208 -8.40 -10.10 -12.31
CA THR A 208 -9.28 -9.17 -11.60
C THR A 208 -9.83 -8.12 -12.56
N SER A 209 -10.96 -7.50 -12.23
CA SER A 209 -11.54 -6.42 -13.03
C SER A 209 -10.81 -5.10 -12.79
N HIS A 210 -10.47 -4.81 -11.54
CA HIS A 210 -9.71 -3.64 -11.12
C HIS A 210 -8.61 -4.04 -10.14
N LEU A 211 -7.39 -3.56 -10.35
CA LEU A 211 -6.22 -3.80 -9.50
C LEU A 211 -5.71 -2.49 -8.93
N PHE A 212 -5.65 -2.41 -7.60
CA PHE A 212 -5.00 -1.34 -6.86
C PHE A 212 -3.73 -1.88 -6.23
N PHE A 213 -2.58 -1.43 -6.71
CA PHE A 213 -1.28 -1.84 -6.22
C PHE A 213 -0.65 -0.69 -5.45
N ILE A 214 -0.50 -0.87 -4.14
CA ILE A 214 -0.06 0.17 -3.22
C ILE A 214 1.12 -0.29 -2.37
N GLY A 215 1.77 0.67 -1.73
CA GLY A 215 2.73 0.37 -0.68
C GLY A 215 3.95 1.25 -0.70
N ASP A 216 4.90 0.89 0.16
CA ASP A 216 6.27 1.38 0.08
C ASP A 216 7.05 0.54 -0.95
N LEU A 217 7.06 1.05 -2.18
CA LEU A 217 7.77 0.44 -3.30
C LEU A 217 9.28 0.69 -3.23
N ASN A 218 9.74 1.60 -2.37
CA ASN A 218 11.15 1.90 -2.12
C ASN A 218 11.99 2.32 -3.34
N TYR A 219 11.36 2.68 -4.47
CA TYR A 219 12.05 3.38 -5.55
C TYR A 219 12.36 4.82 -5.11
N ARG A 220 13.46 5.35 -5.62
CA ARG A 220 14.04 6.65 -5.21
C ARG A 220 14.34 7.51 -6.42
N LEU A 221 14.79 8.73 -6.17
CA LEU A 221 15.46 9.51 -7.20
C LEU A 221 16.84 8.89 -7.49
N SER A 222 17.26 8.96 -8.75
CA SER A 222 18.58 8.46 -9.20
C SER A 222 19.74 9.30 -8.65
N LYS A 223 19.47 10.56 -8.27
CA LYS A 223 20.43 11.53 -7.75
C LYS A 223 19.79 12.44 -6.69
N GLN A 224 20.61 13.19 -5.95
CA GLN A 224 20.12 14.16 -4.98
C GLN A 224 19.36 15.29 -5.68
N PRO A 225 18.12 15.60 -5.25
CA PRO A 225 17.32 16.63 -5.88
C PRO A 225 17.71 18.05 -5.42
N PRO A 226 17.37 19.08 -6.22
CA PRO A 226 17.48 20.46 -5.79
C PRO A 226 16.52 20.76 -4.64
N LEU A 227 16.94 21.62 -3.70
CA LEU A 227 16.17 21.93 -2.49
C LEU A 227 14.79 22.57 -2.80
N GLU A 228 14.68 23.29 -3.92
CA GLU A 228 13.44 23.92 -4.37
C GLU A 228 12.31 22.89 -4.58
N ALA A 229 12.61 21.75 -5.22
CA ALA A 229 11.62 20.70 -5.52
C ALA A 229 11.17 19.92 -4.27
N LEU A 230 11.87 20.10 -3.14
CA LEU A 230 11.63 19.38 -1.89
C LEU A 230 10.64 20.09 -0.94
N ARG A 231 10.32 21.36 -1.20
CA ARG A 231 9.42 22.19 -0.38
C ARG A 231 7.98 21.69 -0.44
N GLU A 232 7.15 21.92 0.57
CA GLU A 232 5.70 21.65 0.52
C GLU A 232 4.94 22.80 -0.16
N ASN A 233 3.79 22.50 -0.79
CA ASN A 233 3.04 23.49 -1.58
C ASN A 233 2.45 24.65 -0.77
N ASN A 234 2.19 24.44 0.52
CA ASN A 234 1.43 25.37 1.35
C ASN A 234 2.26 26.55 1.91
N MET A 235 3.50 26.72 1.43
CA MET A 235 4.51 27.59 2.06
C MET A 235 5.09 28.67 1.12
N SER A 236 4.47 28.98 -0.03
CA SER A 236 4.97 30.05 -0.93
C SER A 236 3.95 30.63 -1.90
N ASP A 237 4.14 31.90 -2.27
CA ASP A 237 3.59 32.57 -3.46
C ASP A 237 4.04 31.94 -4.81
N ASP A 238 4.71 30.79 -4.76
CA ASP A 238 5.50 30.20 -5.84
C ASP A 238 5.17 28.71 -6.10
N ALA A 239 3.94 28.27 -5.78
CA ALA A 239 3.51 26.88 -5.93
C ALA A 239 3.75 26.33 -7.36
N LEU A 240 3.62 27.20 -8.38
CA LEU A 240 3.85 26.84 -9.77
C LEU A 240 5.33 26.57 -10.09
N SER A 241 6.29 27.26 -9.45
CA SER A 241 7.71 26.95 -9.64
C SER A 241 8.06 25.60 -9.00
N VAL A 242 7.53 25.33 -7.81
CA VAL A 242 7.76 24.08 -7.08
C VAL A 242 7.22 22.90 -7.88
N GLU A 243 6.03 23.04 -8.46
CA GLU A 243 5.45 22.04 -9.36
C GLU A 243 6.33 21.80 -10.59
N LYS A 244 6.79 22.88 -11.26
CA LYS A 244 7.73 22.76 -12.39
C LYS A 244 9.04 22.09 -12.00
N ALA A 245 9.63 22.44 -10.87
CA ALA A 245 10.85 21.85 -10.37
C ALA A 245 10.66 20.35 -10.09
N ARG A 246 9.50 19.96 -9.54
CA ARG A 246 9.16 18.54 -9.33
C ARG A 246 8.89 17.78 -10.61
N MET A 247 8.26 18.37 -11.61
CA MET A 247 8.10 17.75 -12.93
C MET A 247 9.44 17.40 -13.56
N ILE A 248 10.42 18.31 -13.47
CA ILE A 248 11.80 18.06 -13.93
C ILE A 248 12.45 16.96 -13.09
N MET A 249 12.33 17.03 -11.77
CA MET A 249 12.86 16.03 -10.83
C MET A 249 12.25 14.64 -11.04
N PHE A 250 11.01 14.55 -11.51
CA PHE A 250 10.33 13.28 -11.75
C PHE A 250 10.90 12.49 -12.93
N GLU A 251 11.71 13.11 -13.80
CA GLU A 251 12.49 12.36 -14.79
C GLU A 251 13.61 11.53 -14.15
N ASP A 252 14.04 11.87 -12.93
CA ASP A 252 15.01 11.10 -12.14
C ASP A 252 14.36 10.02 -11.26
N ASP A 253 13.02 9.85 -11.31
CA ASP A 253 12.32 8.80 -10.54
C ASP A 253 12.63 7.41 -11.08
N THR A 254 13.29 6.60 -10.26
CA THR A 254 13.72 5.25 -10.67
C THR A 254 12.54 4.29 -10.88
N LEU A 255 11.36 4.52 -10.30
CA LEU A 255 10.19 3.69 -10.65
C LEU A 255 9.75 3.98 -12.09
N ARG A 256 9.59 5.26 -12.44
CA ARG A 256 9.23 5.70 -13.78
C ARG A 256 10.22 5.20 -14.82
N GLU A 257 11.51 5.28 -14.54
CA GLU A 257 12.55 4.73 -15.42
C GLU A 257 12.35 3.23 -15.68
N GLN A 258 12.14 2.45 -14.61
CA GLN A 258 11.95 1.00 -14.72
C GLN A 258 10.63 0.62 -15.39
N GLN A 259 9.57 1.43 -15.28
CA GLN A 259 8.34 1.27 -16.06
C GLN A 259 8.59 1.55 -17.55
N LYS A 260 9.25 2.67 -17.90
CA LYS A 260 9.60 3.01 -19.30
C LYS A 260 10.44 1.90 -19.96
N GLN A 261 11.33 1.26 -19.21
CA GLN A 261 12.15 0.13 -19.68
C GLN A 261 11.40 -1.21 -19.78
N GLY A 262 10.12 -1.27 -19.41
CA GLY A 262 9.35 -2.53 -19.46
C GLY A 262 9.58 -3.48 -18.28
N ASN A 263 10.38 -3.09 -17.28
CA ASN A 263 10.86 -4.02 -16.24
C ASN A 263 9.82 -4.33 -15.16
N VAL A 264 8.89 -3.41 -14.89
CA VAL A 264 7.94 -3.50 -13.78
C VAL A 264 6.63 -2.78 -14.11
N PHE A 265 5.56 -3.17 -13.40
CA PHE A 265 4.24 -2.51 -13.38
C PHE A 265 3.61 -2.24 -14.76
N GLY A 266 3.80 -3.16 -15.71
CA GLY A 266 3.24 -3.04 -17.05
C GLY A 266 1.72 -3.07 -17.07
N GLY A 267 1.13 -2.06 -17.69
CA GLY A 267 -0.32 -1.88 -17.75
C GLY A 267 -0.93 -1.36 -16.45
N LEU A 268 -0.13 -0.77 -15.55
CA LEU A 268 -0.63 0.03 -14.45
C LEU A 268 -0.32 1.51 -14.71
N ARG A 269 -1.23 2.39 -14.29
CA ARG A 269 -1.08 3.85 -14.31
C ARG A 269 -1.14 4.40 -12.90
N GLU A 270 -0.65 5.62 -12.72
CA GLU A 270 -0.57 6.31 -11.43
C GLU A 270 -1.14 7.73 -11.58
N GLY A 271 -1.56 8.34 -10.47
CA GLY A 271 -1.87 9.77 -10.45
C GLY A 271 -0.61 10.62 -10.59
N ASP A 272 -0.78 11.93 -10.72
CA ASP A 272 0.36 12.83 -10.78
C ASP A 272 1.05 12.96 -9.41
N VAL A 273 2.20 12.28 -9.25
CA VAL A 273 3.02 12.29 -8.04
C VAL A 273 3.71 13.64 -7.79
N THR A 274 3.82 14.49 -8.81
CA THR A 274 4.53 15.78 -8.71
C THR A 274 3.72 16.83 -7.94
N ARG A 275 2.43 16.55 -7.70
CA ARG A 275 1.55 17.38 -6.87
C ARG A 275 2.02 17.50 -5.42
N PHE A 276 2.84 16.59 -4.92
CA PHE A 276 3.39 16.64 -3.55
C PHE A 276 4.88 16.34 -3.52
N ALA A 277 5.54 16.81 -2.47
CA ALA A 277 6.97 16.58 -2.28
C ALA A 277 7.28 15.09 -2.02
N PRO A 278 8.50 14.62 -2.30
CA PRO A 278 8.93 13.27 -1.98
C PRO A 278 8.57 12.84 -0.55
N THR A 279 8.00 11.65 -0.42
CA THR A 279 7.45 11.17 0.86
C THR A 279 8.50 10.62 1.80
N TYR A 280 9.72 10.39 1.32
CA TYR A 280 10.84 9.82 2.06
C TYR A 280 12.17 10.47 1.63
N LYS A 281 13.24 10.54 2.43
CA LYS A 281 13.33 10.24 3.87
C LYS A 281 13.15 11.52 4.67
N ARG A 282 12.01 11.68 5.33
CA ARG A 282 11.69 12.89 6.09
C ARG A 282 12.34 12.88 7.46
N ILE A 283 12.47 14.06 8.05
CA ILE A 283 12.89 14.20 9.44
C ILE A 283 11.66 14.00 10.33
N VAL A 284 11.68 12.98 11.19
CA VAL A 284 10.63 12.72 12.17
C VAL A 284 10.44 13.95 13.07
N GLY A 285 9.19 14.30 13.35
CA GLY A 285 8.78 15.47 14.12
C GLY A 285 8.70 16.76 13.30
N LYS A 286 9.05 16.75 12.00
CA LYS A 286 9.00 17.94 11.14
C LYS A 286 8.05 17.74 9.95
N ILE A 287 7.35 18.81 9.59
CA ILE A 287 6.57 18.86 8.34
C ILE A 287 7.57 18.86 7.18
N GLU A 288 8.47 19.84 7.12
CA GLU A 288 9.53 19.94 6.10
C GLU A 288 10.88 19.34 6.52
N GLY A 289 11.71 19.03 5.53
CA GLY A 289 13.09 18.60 5.71
C GLY A 289 13.31 17.12 5.47
N TYR A 290 14.52 16.81 4.99
CA TYR A 290 14.96 15.48 4.59
C TYR A 290 16.23 15.09 5.33
N SER A 291 16.33 13.81 5.67
CA SER A 291 17.53 13.25 6.25
C SER A 291 18.55 12.93 5.15
N GLU A 292 19.81 13.32 5.36
CA GLU A 292 20.93 13.02 4.44
C GLU A 292 21.30 11.53 4.39
N LYS A 293 20.69 10.69 5.24
CA LYS A 293 20.98 9.25 5.31
C LYS A 293 20.59 8.49 4.04
N ARG A 294 19.71 9.04 3.20
CA ARG A 294 19.19 8.43 1.96
C ARG A 294 18.89 9.51 0.93
N VAL A 295 18.92 9.13 -0.34
CA VAL A 295 18.36 9.97 -1.40
C VAL A 295 16.84 10.07 -1.20
N PRO A 296 16.25 11.28 -1.22
CA PRO A 296 14.80 11.44 -1.21
C PRO A 296 14.11 10.72 -2.38
N GLY A 297 12.84 10.37 -2.20
CA GLY A 297 12.04 9.78 -3.27
C GLY A 297 10.58 9.62 -2.90
N TRP A 298 9.75 9.48 -3.94
CA TRP A 298 8.37 9.02 -3.82
C TRP A 298 8.38 7.49 -3.67
N THR A 299 8.64 7.05 -2.44
CA THR A 299 8.69 5.62 -2.09
C THR A 299 7.31 5.01 -1.97
N ASP A 300 6.36 5.81 -1.50
CA ASP A 300 4.99 5.42 -1.21
C ASP A 300 4.13 5.70 -2.45
N ARG A 301 3.56 4.66 -3.06
CA ARG A 301 2.93 4.75 -4.40
C ARG A 301 1.58 4.06 -4.43
N ILE A 302 0.71 4.52 -5.33
CA ILE A 302 -0.62 3.94 -5.57
C ILE A 302 -0.84 3.83 -7.08
N LEU A 303 -0.75 2.62 -7.60
CA LEU A 303 -0.97 2.32 -9.00
C LEU A 303 -2.32 1.62 -9.22
N LEU A 304 -2.92 1.84 -10.38
CA LEU A 304 -4.21 1.32 -10.80
C LEU A 304 -4.11 0.63 -12.16
N ALA A 305 -4.81 -0.48 -12.33
CA ALA A 305 -5.22 -0.98 -13.64
C ALA A 305 -6.70 -1.34 -13.61
N SER A 306 -7.43 -0.94 -14.65
CA SER A 306 -8.85 -1.25 -14.81
C SER A 306 -9.11 -1.97 -16.13
N HIS A 307 -10.05 -2.92 -16.14
CA HIS A 307 -10.48 -3.56 -17.40
C HIS A 307 -11.16 -2.55 -18.35
N THR A 308 -11.65 -1.44 -17.80
CA THR A 308 -12.22 -0.32 -18.55
C THR A 308 -11.17 0.63 -19.11
N ASP A 309 -9.89 0.48 -18.74
CA ASP A 309 -8.84 1.35 -19.24
C ASP A 309 -8.56 1.07 -20.72
N PRO A 310 -8.68 2.10 -21.60
CA PRO A 310 -8.28 1.95 -22.98
C PRO A 310 -6.74 1.86 -23.12
N PRO A 311 -6.22 1.20 -24.17
CA PRO A 311 -4.78 0.95 -24.33
C PRO A 311 -3.89 2.19 -24.25
N TYR A 312 -4.37 3.37 -24.67
CA TYR A 312 -3.59 4.60 -24.67
C TYR A 312 -3.23 5.08 -23.25
N LEU A 313 -3.99 4.72 -22.22
CA LEU A 313 -3.66 5.08 -20.83
C LEU A 313 -2.41 4.38 -20.30
N PHE A 314 -1.92 3.37 -21.01
CA PHE A 314 -0.71 2.63 -20.69
C PHE A 314 0.48 3.01 -21.57
N SER A 315 0.29 3.93 -22.53
CA SER A 315 1.36 4.41 -23.40
C SER A 315 2.26 5.41 -22.69
N THR A 316 3.57 5.19 -22.78
CA THR A 316 4.60 6.10 -22.25
C THR A 316 4.67 7.44 -23.01
N GLN A 317 3.95 7.57 -24.13
CA GLN A 317 4.02 8.73 -25.04
C GLN A 317 2.89 9.76 -24.89
N THR A 318 1.89 9.52 -24.03
CA THR A 318 0.76 10.45 -23.88
C THR A 318 0.81 11.17 -22.54
N LEU A 319 1.48 12.33 -22.52
CA LEU A 319 1.00 13.44 -21.72
C LEU A 319 -0.30 13.95 -22.36
N SER A 320 -1.28 14.28 -21.52
CA SER A 320 -2.47 15.06 -21.85
C SER A 320 -3.35 14.55 -23.01
N ASN A 321 -4.31 13.69 -22.70
CA ASN A 321 -5.62 13.79 -23.34
C ASN A 321 -6.70 13.68 -22.25
N PRO A 322 -7.48 14.74 -21.99
CA PRO A 322 -8.59 14.66 -21.05
C PRO A 322 -9.63 13.68 -21.60
N VAL A 323 -10.07 12.77 -20.74
CA VAL A 323 -11.24 11.92 -21.01
C VAL A 323 -12.44 12.85 -21.31
N PRO A 324 -13.23 12.61 -22.37
CA PRO A 324 -14.34 13.49 -22.74
C PRO A 324 -15.36 13.70 -21.61
N PRO A 325 -16.08 14.85 -21.58
CA PRO A 325 -16.61 15.40 -20.34
C PRO A 325 -17.91 14.77 -19.81
N ASP A 326 -18.68 14.03 -20.60
CA ASP A 326 -20.08 13.80 -20.22
C ASP A 326 -20.38 12.44 -19.57
N GLU A 327 -19.58 11.40 -19.84
CA GLU A 327 -19.54 10.17 -19.03
C GLU A 327 -18.17 9.50 -19.11
N PRO A 328 -17.42 9.37 -17.99
CA PRO A 328 -16.16 8.66 -18.03
C PRO A 328 -16.42 7.19 -18.39
N THR A 329 -15.82 6.74 -19.49
CA THR A 329 -15.89 5.34 -19.94
C THR A 329 -14.91 4.44 -19.21
N THR A 330 -14.02 5.04 -18.41
CA THR A 330 -12.97 4.37 -17.64
C THR A 330 -12.94 4.88 -16.19
N THR A 331 -12.15 4.22 -15.34
CA THR A 331 -11.92 4.63 -13.95
C THR A 331 -11.19 5.97 -13.88
N CYS A 332 -11.72 6.93 -13.14
CA CYS A 332 -11.08 8.24 -12.93
C CYS A 332 -10.25 8.26 -11.65
N ILE A 333 -9.08 8.93 -11.69
CA ILE A 333 -8.34 9.32 -10.48
C ILE A 333 -8.78 10.73 -10.13
N LEU A 334 -9.75 10.86 -9.22
CA LEU A 334 -10.30 12.15 -8.82
C LEU A 334 -9.31 12.94 -7.96
N ARG A 335 -8.54 12.22 -7.15
CA ARG A 335 -7.53 12.83 -6.27
C ARG A 335 -6.34 11.91 -6.11
N PHE A 336 -5.16 12.52 -5.99
CA PHE A 336 -3.91 11.86 -5.70
C PHE A 336 -3.04 12.85 -4.91
N ASP A 337 -2.78 12.57 -3.63
CA ASP A 337 -2.07 13.49 -2.75
C ASP A 337 -1.36 12.78 -1.58
N SER A 338 -0.63 13.55 -0.80
CA SER A 338 0.05 13.16 0.43
C SER A 338 -0.50 13.94 1.63
N THR A 339 -0.28 13.42 2.85
CA THR A 339 -0.60 14.11 4.10
C THR A 339 0.69 14.54 4.82
N PRO A 340 1.37 15.63 4.39
CA PRO A 340 2.66 16.03 4.95
C PRO A 340 2.61 16.47 6.41
N GLY A 341 1.43 16.85 6.91
CA GLY A 341 1.20 17.23 8.31
C GLY A 341 1.41 16.10 9.32
N ILE A 342 1.47 14.84 8.88
CA ILE A 342 1.78 13.70 9.74
C ILE A 342 3.29 13.52 9.83
N VAL A 343 3.84 13.65 11.04
CA VAL A 343 5.29 13.80 11.26
C VAL A 343 5.94 12.67 12.06
N ILE A 344 5.20 11.65 12.44
CA ILE A 344 5.72 10.61 13.36
C ILE A 344 6.52 9.50 12.68
N SER A 345 6.41 9.40 11.36
CA SER A 345 7.22 8.54 10.52
C SER A 345 8.17 9.40 9.70
N ASP A 346 9.27 8.80 9.25
CA ASP A 346 10.12 9.36 8.20
C ASP A 346 9.48 9.22 6.79
N HIS A 347 8.27 8.67 6.72
CA HIS A 347 7.40 8.64 5.54
C HIS A 347 6.15 9.51 5.72
N LYS A 348 5.69 10.13 4.63
CA LYS A 348 4.39 10.80 4.55
C LYS A 348 3.34 9.89 3.90
N PRO A 349 2.12 9.76 4.47
CA PRO A 349 1.07 8.95 3.88
C PRO A 349 0.67 9.45 2.49
N VAL A 350 0.39 8.53 1.57
CA VAL A 350 -0.13 8.83 0.21
C VAL A 350 -1.54 8.28 0.10
N HIS A 351 -2.41 9.01 -0.59
CA HIS A 351 -3.79 8.62 -0.78
C HIS A 351 -4.33 9.04 -2.15
N ALA A 352 -5.32 8.30 -2.61
CA ALA A 352 -6.00 8.55 -3.86
C ALA A 352 -7.50 8.24 -3.75
N LEU A 353 -8.30 9.05 -4.45
CA LEU A 353 -9.73 8.82 -4.61
C LEU A 353 -10.00 8.44 -6.06
N PHE A 354 -10.59 7.27 -6.26
CA PHE A 354 -10.95 6.76 -7.57
C PHE A 354 -12.46 6.77 -7.74
N SER A 355 -12.92 6.95 -8.98
CA SER A 355 -14.33 6.76 -9.34
C SER A 355 -14.42 5.77 -10.50
N LEU A 356 -14.99 4.60 -10.23
CA LEU A 356 -15.20 3.58 -11.26
C LEU A 356 -16.49 3.90 -12.02
N PRO A 357 -16.48 3.77 -13.35
CA PRO A 357 -17.64 4.09 -14.18
C PRO A 357 -18.78 3.10 -13.92
N ALA A 358 -19.97 3.43 -14.40
CA ALA A 358 -21.10 2.50 -14.38
C ALA A 358 -20.75 1.21 -15.13
N VAL A 359 -21.20 0.07 -14.61
CA VAL A 359 -20.95 -1.23 -15.24
C VAL A 359 -21.75 -1.36 -16.54
N LYS A 360 -21.07 -1.76 -17.62
CA LYS A 360 -21.63 -1.93 -18.97
C LYS A 360 -21.72 -3.41 -19.42
N HIS A 361 -21.46 -4.36 -18.52
CA HIS A 361 -21.53 -5.79 -18.79
C HIS A 361 -22.47 -6.50 -17.82
N GLU A 362 -22.92 -7.69 -18.18
CA GLU A 362 -23.93 -8.45 -17.41
C GLU A 362 -23.36 -9.70 -16.73
N ALA A 363 -22.03 -9.78 -16.55
CA ALA A 363 -21.35 -10.89 -15.89
C ALA A 363 -22.16 -11.43 -14.69
N PRO A 364 -22.70 -12.68 -14.76
CA PRO A 364 -23.72 -13.16 -13.82
C PRO A 364 -23.13 -13.58 -12.48
N SER A 365 -21.81 -13.73 -12.41
CA SER A 365 -21.07 -14.14 -11.20
C SER A 365 -19.63 -13.64 -11.23
N ALA A 366 -18.97 -13.66 -10.07
CA ALA A 366 -17.61 -13.18 -9.89
C ALA A 366 -16.55 -13.86 -10.78
N HIS A 367 -16.69 -15.15 -11.08
CA HIS A 367 -15.71 -15.88 -11.90
C HIS A 367 -15.86 -15.59 -13.40
N MET A 368 -16.99 -15.02 -13.82
CA MET A 368 -17.24 -14.56 -15.20
C MET A 368 -17.04 -13.05 -15.35
N ALA A 369 -16.56 -12.37 -14.30
CA ALA A 369 -16.25 -10.95 -14.34
C ALA A 369 -15.12 -10.68 -15.36
N PRO A 370 -15.13 -9.50 -16.04
CA PRO A 370 -13.99 -9.10 -16.87
C PRO A 370 -12.69 -9.11 -16.08
N ILE A 371 -11.61 -9.53 -16.74
CA ILE A 371 -10.26 -9.50 -16.19
C ILE A 371 -9.38 -8.50 -16.94
N LEU A 372 -8.29 -8.07 -16.30
CA LEU A 372 -7.33 -7.17 -16.93
C LEU A 372 -6.70 -7.81 -18.18
N PRO A 373 -6.44 -7.00 -19.23
CA PRO A 373 -5.75 -7.49 -20.41
C PRO A 373 -4.30 -7.92 -20.07
N PRO A 374 -3.64 -8.67 -20.97
CA PRO A 374 -2.22 -8.99 -20.86
C PRO A 374 -1.34 -7.74 -20.69
N ALA A 375 -0.10 -7.93 -20.24
CA ALA A 375 0.84 -6.82 -20.12
C ALA A 375 1.09 -6.18 -21.49
N PRO A 376 1.05 -4.83 -21.60
CA PRO A 376 1.33 -4.15 -22.86
C PRO A 376 2.83 -4.20 -23.18
N VAL A 377 3.18 -4.09 -24.47
CA VAL A 377 4.57 -3.90 -24.93
C VAL A 377 5.11 -2.58 -24.34
N PRO A 378 6.38 -2.49 -23.86
CA PRO A 378 7.47 -3.46 -23.98
C PRO A 378 7.57 -4.49 -22.83
N HIS A 379 6.57 -4.58 -21.97
CA HIS A 379 6.64 -5.46 -20.82
C HIS A 379 6.57 -6.94 -21.23
N SER A 380 7.37 -7.76 -20.57
CA SER A 380 7.32 -9.22 -20.75
C SER A 380 5.97 -9.79 -20.27
N PRO A 381 5.53 -10.94 -20.81
CA PRO A 381 4.38 -11.67 -20.29
C PRO A 381 4.50 -11.90 -18.78
N ARG A 382 3.36 -11.79 -18.08
CA ARG A 382 3.31 -12.03 -16.64
C ARG A 382 3.62 -13.51 -16.37
N PRO A 383 4.44 -13.83 -15.36
CA PRO A 383 4.79 -15.21 -15.05
C PRO A 383 3.58 -15.97 -14.53
N PHE A 384 3.52 -17.27 -14.82
CA PHE A 384 2.52 -18.16 -14.23
C PHE A 384 2.66 -18.26 -12.71
N ALA A 385 1.56 -18.61 -12.05
CA ALA A 385 1.56 -18.92 -10.63
C ALA A 385 2.55 -20.04 -10.32
N LYS A 386 3.33 -19.87 -9.24
CA LYS A 386 4.14 -20.96 -8.70
C LYS A 386 3.23 -22.08 -8.20
N GLN A 387 3.76 -23.31 -8.23
CA GLN A 387 3.08 -24.47 -7.69
C GLN A 387 2.65 -24.24 -6.24
N ARG A 388 1.45 -24.70 -5.92
CA ARG A 388 0.80 -24.51 -4.62
C ARG A 388 1.67 -25.00 -3.47
N GLU A 389 2.28 -26.16 -3.63
CA GLU A 389 3.16 -26.82 -2.66
C GLU A 389 4.36 -25.92 -2.35
N MET A 390 4.97 -25.33 -3.39
CA MET A 390 6.10 -24.41 -3.24
C MET A 390 5.69 -23.15 -2.47
N LEU A 391 4.49 -22.62 -2.72
CA LEU A 391 3.97 -21.45 -2.00
C LEU A 391 3.72 -21.76 -0.52
N ILE A 392 3.14 -22.91 -0.22
CA ILE A 392 2.89 -23.37 1.15
C ILE A 392 4.21 -23.60 1.89
N ILE A 393 5.15 -24.33 1.30
CA ILE A 393 6.48 -24.61 1.89
C ILE A 393 7.22 -23.30 2.16
N ARG A 394 7.28 -22.40 1.18
CA ARG A 394 7.94 -21.10 1.35
C ARG A 394 7.32 -20.29 2.48
N ARG A 395 5.98 -20.30 2.61
CA ARG A 395 5.29 -19.60 3.71
C ARG A 395 5.64 -20.20 5.07
N ILE A 396 5.71 -21.52 5.17
CA ILE A 396 6.09 -22.21 6.41
C ILE A 396 7.53 -21.84 6.80
N ILE A 397 8.48 -22.00 5.88
CA ILE A 397 9.90 -21.68 6.11
C ILE A 397 10.06 -20.22 6.51
N GLY A 398 9.48 -19.29 5.74
CA GLY A 398 9.54 -17.86 6.04
C GLY A 398 8.99 -17.52 7.43
N THR A 399 7.86 -18.11 7.81
CA THR A 399 7.25 -17.89 9.13
C THR A 399 8.11 -18.46 10.27
N LEU A 400 8.76 -19.61 10.04
CA LEU A 400 9.68 -20.19 11.02
C LEU A 400 10.92 -19.29 11.20
N MET A 401 11.51 -18.82 10.10
CA MET A 401 12.65 -17.89 10.12
C MET A 401 12.30 -16.57 10.82
N ASP A 402 11.14 -16.00 10.52
CA ASP A 402 10.64 -14.80 11.21
C ASP A 402 10.59 -15.05 12.73
N LYS A 403 9.97 -16.15 13.16
CA LYS A 403 9.83 -16.48 14.59
C LYS A 403 11.16 -16.79 15.29
N MET A 404 12.09 -17.45 14.60
CA MET A 404 13.42 -17.75 15.12
C MET A 404 14.24 -16.50 15.41
N ILE A 405 13.97 -15.39 14.72
CA ILE A 405 14.59 -14.09 14.99
C ILE A 405 13.75 -13.28 16.00
N GLY A 406 12.42 -13.26 15.80
CA GLY A 406 11.51 -12.44 16.58
C GLY A 406 11.45 -12.80 18.05
N TRP A 407 11.30 -14.08 18.40
CA TRP A 407 11.15 -14.50 19.80
C TRP A 407 12.41 -14.24 20.66
N PRO A 408 13.63 -14.61 20.21
CA PRO A 408 14.84 -14.26 20.95
C PRO A 408 15.03 -12.74 21.08
N TRP A 409 14.71 -11.98 20.02
CA TRP A 409 14.79 -10.52 20.11
C TRP A 409 13.79 -9.95 21.13
N CYS A 410 12.54 -10.42 21.14
CA CYS A 410 11.56 -10.06 22.16
C CYS A 410 12.09 -10.34 23.58
N PHE A 411 12.71 -11.51 23.80
CA PHE A 411 13.31 -11.85 25.09
C PHE A 411 14.38 -10.84 25.52
N PHE A 412 15.28 -10.44 24.60
CA PHE A 412 16.29 -9.42 24.91
C PHE A 412 15.69 -8.04 25.17
N VAL A 413 14.65 -7.64 24.43
CA VAL A 413 13.93 -6.39 24.69
C VAL A 413 13.31 -6.41 26.09
N LEU A 414 12.75 -7.54 26.53
CA LEU A 414 12.22 -7.71 27.89
C LEU A 414 13.33 -7.57 28.95
N LEU A 415 14.50 -8.19 28.75
CA LEU A 415 15.65 -8.00 29.66
C LEU A 415 16.15 -6.55 29.68
N GLY A 416 16.01 -5.84 28.56
CA GLY A 416 16.21 -4.40 28.45
C GLY A 416 15.08 -3.55 29.03
N HIS A 417 14.20 -4.12 29.86
CA HIS A 417 13.04 -3.46 30.48
C HIS A 417 12.11 -2.80 29.44
N GLY A 418 11.91 -3.45 28.29
CA GLY A 418 11.04 -2.97 27.21
C GLY A 418 11.72 -1.99 26.24
N ASN A 419 12.96 -1.55 26.51
CA ASN A 419 13.72 -0.69 25.60
C ASN A 419 14.52 -1.54 24.59
N SER A 420 14.30 -1.31 23.30
CA SER A 420 14.97 -2.08 22.25
C SER A 420 16.48 -1.86 22.17
N GLN A 421 16.98 -0.65 22.47
CA GLN A 421 18.42 -0.39 22.50
C GLN A 421 19.08 -1.05 23.72
N ALA A 422 18.43 -0.96 24.89
CA ALA A 422 18.89 -1.67 26.08
C ALA A 422 18.92 -3.19 25.86
N GLY A 423 17.89 -3.74 25.21
CA GLY A 423 17.85 -5.16 24.86
C GLY A 423 18.97 -5.58 23.91
N MET A 424 19.31 -4.76 22.90
CA MET A 424 20.49 -5.00 22.07
C MET A 424 21.78 -4.98 22.91
N GLY A 425 21.91 -4.05 23.85
CA GLY A 425 23.05 -4.02 24.80
C GLY A 425 23.18 -5.30 25.62
N VAL A 426 22.06 -5.82 26.15
CA VAL A 426 22.03 -7.11 26.87
C VAL A 426 22.47 -8.26 25.95
N SER A 427 21.97 -8.30 24.71
CA SER A 427 22.35 -9.35 23.76
C SER A 427 23.85 -9.32 23.42
N ALA A 428 24.42 -8.13 23.23
CA ALA A 428 25.85 -7.95 22.94
C ALA A 428 26.71 -8.34 24.14
N PHE A 429 26.30 -7.96 25.36
CA PHE A 429 26.97 -8.37 26.59
C PHE A 429 26.98 -9.89 26.77
N LEU A 430 25.85 -10.56 26.56
CA LEU A 430 25.76 -12.02 26.66
C LEU A 430 26.58 -12.73 25.58
N ALA A 431 26.58 -12.22 24.34
CA ALA A 431 27.43 -12.74 23.27
C ALA A 431 28.92 -12.59 23.59
N MET A 432 29.32 -11.45 24.18
CA MET A 432 30.67 -11.22 24.65
C MET A 432 31.06 -12.18 25.77
N VAL A 433 30.23 -12.34 26.81
CA VAL A 433 30.47 -13.29 27.92
C VAL A 433 30.58 -14.72 27.40
N TRP A 434 29.69 -15.13 26.49
CA TRP A 434 29.76 -16.43 25.84
C TRP A 434 31.05 -16.60 25.05
N GLY A 435 31.47 -15.59 24.28
CA GLY A 435 32.72 -15.61 23.53
C GLY A 435 33.96 -15.74 24.41
N VAL A 436 33.98 -15.05 25.56
CA VAL A 436 35.08 -15.12 26.55
C VAL A 436 35.11 -16.47 27.28
N TRP A 437 33.94 -17.04 27.59
CA TRP A 437 33.85 -18.39 28.16
C TRP A 437 34.31 -19.46 27.16
N TRP A 438 33.85 -19.35 25.90
CA TRP A 438 34.21 -20.28 24.83
C TRP A 438 35.70 -20.23 24.45
N SER A 439 36.32 -19.05 24.50
CA SER A 439 37.75 -18.90 24.22
C SER A 439 38.65 -19.44 25.33
N GLY A 440 38.08 -19.92 26.44
CA GLY A 440 38.84 -20.50 27.57
C GLY A 440 39.59 -19.47 28.41
N VAL A 441 39.41 -18.17 28.16
CA VAL A 441 40.10 -17.07 28.86
C VAL A 441 39.72 -17.02 30.35
N MET A 442 38.56 -17.57 30.73
CA MET A 442 38.12 -17.66 32.15
C MET A 442 38.52 -18.97 32.84
N ASN A 443 39.16 -19.91 32.15
CA ASN A 443 39.61 -21.19 32.70
C ASN A 443 41.11 -21.20 33.04
N GLY A 444 41.75 -20.03 33.13
CA GLY A 444 43.16 -19.83 33.47
C GLY A 444 43.36 -19.31 34.88
#